data_AF-A0A0N8VKQ9-F1
#
_entry.id   AF-A0A0N8VKQ9-F1
#
_cell.length_a   1.000
_cell.length_b   1.000
_cell.length_c   1.000
_cell.angle_alpha   90.00
_cell.angle_beta   90.00
_cell.angle_gamma   90.00
#
_symmetry.space_group_name_H-M   'P 1'
#
loop_
_entity.id
_entity.type
_entity.pdbx_description
1 polymer ?
#
loop_
_entity_poly.entity_id
_entity_poly.type
_entity_poly.pdbx_seq_one_letter_code
_entity_poly.pdbx_strand_id
1 'polypeptide(L)'
;MKGLEIAFQLNNEKDFDVVPALANLTGNYFKNEEKMDITWRIFHVTLGDQKYFRVLYRGDKINDFHPEIKKKIREYFDKLAHLNFEQLMELYNKSKESNGFNIINIKEITEEYDLWQDKLWNYI
;
A
#
# COMPACT_ATOMS: atom_id res chain seq x y z
N MET A 1 -3.77 8.49 15.33
CA MET A 1 -3.64 7.32 14.44
C MET A 1 -2.18 7.12 14.02
N LYS A 2 -1.66 5.90 14.15
CA LYS A 2 -0.27 5.54 13.83
C LYS A 2 -0.17 5.00 12.40
N GLY A 3 -0.09 5.89 11.40
CA GLY A 3 0.14 5.51 10.01
C GLY A 3 -0.81 6.14 9.01
N LEU A 4 -0.65 5.77 7.75
CA LEU A 4 -1.51 6.10 6.63
C LEU A 4 -2.14 4.81 6.09
N GLU A 5 -3.46 4.83 5.97
CA GLU A 5 -4.24 3.80 5.28
C GLU A 5 -4.72 4.34 3.93
N ILE A 6 -4.55 3.51 2.90
CA ILE A 6 -5.12 3.73 1.57
C ILE A 6 -6.00 2.52 1.27
N ALA A 7 -7.30 2.76 1.15
CA ALA A 7 -8.30 1.74 0.84
C ALA A 7 -8.90 2.02 -0.53
N PHE A 8 -9.09 0.98 -1.32
CA PHE A 8 -9.74 1.08 -2.62
C PHE A 8 -10.47 -0.21 -2.95
N GLN A 9 -11.62 -0.03 -3.60
CA GLN A 9 -12.41 -1.10 -4.18
C GLN A 9 -12.07 -1.13 -5.67
N LEU A 10 -11.61 -2.27 -6.15
CA LEU A 10 -11.29 -2.44 -7.56
C LEU A 10 -12.15 -3.58 -8.14
N ASN A 11 -12.53 -3.43 -9.40
CA ASN A 11 -13.62 -4.18 -10.02
C ASN A 11 -13.14 -5.34 -10.91
N ASN A 12 -11.82 -5.61 -10.99
CA ASN A 12 -11.24 -6.50 -11.99
C ASN A 12 -10.21 -7.51 -11.42
N GLU A 13 -9.98 -8.61 -12.13
CA GLU A 13 -9.00 -9.62 -11.69
C GLU A 13 -7.53 -9.13 -11.75
N LYS A 14 -7.23 -8.17 -12.63
CA LYS A 14 -5.87 -7.58 -12.79
C LYS A 14 -5.39 -6.79 -11.57
N ASP A 15 -6.28 -6.57 -10.61
CA ASP A 15 -6.01 -5.77 -9.42
C ASP A 15 -5.04 -6.45 -8.46
N PHE A 16 -4.93 -7.79 -8.52
CA PHE A 16 -3.94 -8.56 -7.76
C PHE A 16 -2.49 -8.27 -8.15
N ASP A 17 -2.23 -7.74 -9.34
CA ASP A 17 -0.88 -7.33 -9.77
C ASP A 17 -0.64 -5.84 -9.55
N VAL A 18 -1.65 -5.02 -9.84
CA VAL A 18 -1.58 -3.55 -9.76
C VAL A 18 -1.36 -3.10 -8.32
N VAL A 19 -2.12 -3.66 -7.37
CA VAL A 19 -2.09 -3.21 -5.98
C VAL A 19 -0.74 -3.48 -5.31
N PRO A 20 -0.12 -4.67 -5.46
CA PRO A 20 1.26 -4.90 -5.03
C PRO A 20 2.26 -3.99 -5.71
N ALA A 21 2.11 -3.72 -7.01
CA ALA A 21 3.01 -2.84 -7.73
C ALA A 21 2.97 -1.42 -7.15
N LEU A 22 1.77 -0.82 -7.02
CA LEU A 22 1.58 0.51 -6.43
C LEU A 22 2.12 0.58 -5.00
N ALA A 23 1.76 -0.41 -4.19
CA ALA A 23 2.09 -0.42 -2.78
C ALA A 23 3.61 -0.51 -2.55
N ASN A 24 4.26 -1.44 -3.25
CA ASN A 24 5.70 -1.68 -3.14
C ASN A 24 6.52 -0.56 -3.76
N LEU A 25 6.13 -0.01 -4.91
CA LEU A 25 6.82 1.15 -5.49
C LEU A 25 6.79 2.34 -4.53
N THR A 26 5.62 2.65 -3.98
CA THR A 26 5.46 3.74 -3.01
C THR A 26 6.29 3.50 -1.75
N GLY A 27 6.17 2.32 -1.14
CA GLY A 27 6.90 1.99 0.09
C GLY A 27 8.41 2.05 -0.09
N ASN A 28 8.92 1.49 -1.20
CA ASN A 28 10.35 1.50 -1.49
C ASN A 28 10.86 2.90 -1.83
N TYR A 29 10.10 3.73 -2.53
CA TYR A 29 10.49 5.11 -2.78
C TYR A 29 10.74 5.87 -1.47
N PHE A 30 9.79 5.84 -0.54
CA PHE A 30 9.96 6.53 0.75
C PHE A 30 11.06 5.90 1.62
N LYS A 31 11.24 4.58 1.55
CA LYS A 31 12.31 3.89 2.28
C LYS A 31 13.70 4.21 1.75
N ASN A 32 13.90 4.13 0.44
CA ASN A 32 15.22 4.13 -0.18
C ASN A 32 15.64 5.53 -0.64
N GLU A 33 14.72 6.29 -1.26
CA GLU A 33 15.02 7.63 -1.81
C GLU A 33 14.88 8.72 -0.74
N GLU A 34 13.75 8.73 -0.03
CA GLU A 34 13.49 9.71 1.05
C GLU A 34 14.11 9.29 2.39
N LYS A 35 14.74 8.10 2.44
CA LYS A 35 15.43 7.54 3.63
C LYS A 35 14.56 7.55 4.88
N MET A 36 13.27 7.29 4.73
CA MET A 36 12.34 7.21 5.84
C MET A 36 12.32 5.80 6.42
N ASP A 37 12.21 5.72 7.74
CA ASP A 37 11.86 4.46 8.41
C ASP A 37 10.36 4.19 8.19
N ILE A 38 10.07 3.50 7.09
CA ILE A 38 8.71 3.14 6.66
C ILE A 38 8.60 1.63 6.48
N THR A 39 7.50 1.10 6.99
CA THR A 39 7.04 -0.27 6.79
C THR A 39 5.66 -0.24 6.15
N TRP A 40 5.35 -1.25 5.35
CA TRP A 40 4.02 -1.36 4.76
C TRP A 40 3.52 -2.79 4.66
N ARG A 41 2.20 -2.90 4.55
CA ARG A 41 1.45 -4.15 4.39
C ARG A 41 0.34 -3.96 3.38
N ILE A 42 0.02 -5.05 2.69
CA ILE A 42 -0.98 -5.10 1.64
C ILE A 42 -1.98 -6.17 2.03
N PHE A 43 -3.24 -5.80 2.09
CA PHE A 43 -4.33 -6.68 2.47
C PHE A 43 -5.35 -6.74 1.36
N HIS A 44 -5.80 -7.97 1.07
CA HIS A 44 -7.00 -8.22 0.31
C HIS A 44 -8.06 -8.70 1.30
N VAL A 45 -9.08 -7.88 1.52
CA VAL A 45 -10.06 -8.12 2.58
C VAL A 45 -11.41 -8.45 1.96
N THR A 46 -12.00 -9.54 2.45
CA THR A 46 -13.35 -9.96 2.11
C THR A 46 -14.27 -9.66 3.29
N LEU A 47 -15.31 -8.85 3.05
CA LEU A 47 -16.39 -8.53 4.00
C LEU A 47 -17.73 -8.89 3.37
N GLY A 48 -18.35 -9.98 3.84
CA GLY A 48 -19.55 -10.52 3.18
C GLY A 48 -19.28 -10.79 1.70
N ASP A 49 -20.06 -10.18 0.82
CA ASP A 49 -19.91 -10.30 -0.63
C ASP A 49 -18.95 -9.26 -1.25
N GLN A 50 -18.42 -8.34 -0.43
CA GLN A 50 -17.53 -7.27 -0.91
C GLN A 50 -16.07 -7.65 -0.72
N LYS A 51 -15.27 -7.39 -1.76
CA LYS A 51 -13.82 -7.51 -1.73
C LYS A 51 -13.20 -6.15 -1.99
N TYR A 52 -12.17 -5.82 -1.22
CA TYR A 52 -11.45 -4.57 -1.36
C TYR A 52 -10.01 -4.76 -0.90
N PHE A 53 -9.16 -3.84 -1.32
CA PHE A 53 -7.77 -3.83 -0.93
C PHE A 53 -7.50 -2.71 0.05
N ARG A 54 -6.58 -2.97 0.97
CA ARG A 54 -6.04 -1.96 1.89
C ARG A 54 -4.52 -2.04 1.91
N VAL A 55 -3.91 -0.87 1.80
CA VAL A 55 -2.47 -0.71 1.96
C VAL A 55 -2.24 0.15 3.18
N LEU A 56 -1.47 -0.39 4.14
CA LEU A 56 -1.10 0.31 5.36
C LEU A 56 0.37 0.69 5.28
N TYR A 57 0.65 1.98 5.48
CA TYR A 57 2.00 2.52 5.65
C TYR A 57 2.17 2.98 7.09
N ARG A 58 3.26 2.54 7.72
CA ARG A 58 3.60 2.88 9.11
C ARG A 58 5.05 3.35 9.20
N GLY A 59 5.28 4.36 10.01
CA GLY A 59 6.61 4.89 10.30
C GLY A 59 6.50 5.98 11.34
N ASP A 60 7.61 6.33 11.99
CA ASP A 60 7.62 7.29 13.10
C ASP A 60 7.06 8.66 12.72
N LYS A 61 7.32 9.09 11.48
CA LYS A 61 6.85 10.36 10.93
C LYS A 61 5.53 10.25 10.16
N ILE A 62 4.90 9.08 10.12
CA ILE A 62 3.61 8.87 9.44
C ILE A 62 2.52 8.93 10.50
N ASN A 63 2.34 10.10 11.10
CA ASN A 63 1.42 10.31 12.21
C ASN A 63 0.67 11.64 12.05
N ASP A 64 -0.28 11.91 12.93
CA ASP A 64 -1.14 13.10 12.82
C ASP A 64 -0.39 14.41 13.12
N PHE A 65 0.81 14.34 13.70
CA PHE A 65 1.69 15.49 13.93
C PHE A 65 2.50 15.87 12.68
N HIS A 66 2.55 15.00 11.66
CA HIS A 66 3.26 15.23 10.39
C HIS A 66 2.32 14.97 9.20
N PRO A 67 1.22 15.73 9.08
CA PRO A 67 0.21 15.52 8.05
C PRO A 67 0.77 15.67 6.63
N GLU A 68 1.80 16.48 6.44
CA GLU A 68 2.50 16.66 5.18
C GLU A 68 3.13 15.36 4.66
N ILE A 69 3.62 14.50 5.54
CA ILE A 69 4.20 13.21 5.16
C ILE A 69 3.10 12.27 4.67
N LYS A 70 1.97 12.19 5.38
CA LYS A 70 0.81 11.41 4.94
C LYS A 70 0.31 11.88 3.58
N LYS A 71 0.26 13.20 3.38
CA LYS A 71 -0.13 13.80 2.10
C LYS A 71 0.84 13.42 0.98
N LYS A 72 2.16 13.55 1.19
CA LYS A 72 3.17 13.15 0.21
C LYS A 72 3.06 11.69 -0.20
N ILE A 73 2.89 10.78 0.76
CA ILE A 73 2.75 9.35 0.46
C ILE A 73 1.51 9.10 -0.40
N ARG A 74 0.39 9.72 -0.04
CA ARG A 74 -0.85 9.63 -0.82
C ARG A 74 -0.69 10.20 -2.22
N GLU A 75 -0.11 11.38 -2.36
CA GLU A 75 0.11 12.01 -3.67
C GLU A 75 1.02 11.18 -4.56
N TYR A 76 2.07 10.56 -4.01
CA TYR A 76 2.94 9.67 -4.77
C TYR A 76 2.22 8.39 -5.19
N PHE A 77 1.45 7.78 -4.28
CA PHE A 77 0.62 6.62 -4.58
C PHE A 77 -0.38 6.93 -5.70
N ASP A 78 -1.11 8.04 -5.57
CA ASP A 78 -2.10 8.48 -6.55
C ASP A 78 -1.42 8.77 -7.91
N LYS A 79 -0.25 9.41 -7.92
CA LYS A 79 0.53 9.63 -9.14
C LYS A 79 0.85 8.32 -9.86
N LEU A 80 1.24 7.27 -9.13
CA LEU A 80 1.48 5.95 -9.72
C LEU A 80 0.18 5.30 -10.22
N ALA A 81 -0.93 5.50 -9.51
CA ALA A 81 -2.24 4.96 -9.88
C ALA A 81 -2.78 5.55 -11.20
N HIS A 82 -2.31 6.73 -11.61
CA HIS A 82 -2.63 7.32 -12.92
C HIS A 82 -1.84 6.72 -14.08
N LEU A 83 -0.80 5.92 -13.82
CA LEU A 83 -0.09 5.19 -14.87
C LEU A 83 -0.99 4.09 -15.42
N ASN A 84 -0.86 3.80 -16.71
CA ASN A 84 -1.51 2.62 -17.25
C ASN A 84 -0.83 1.33 -16.74
N PHE A 85 -1.51 0.20 -16.88
CA PHE A 85 -1.04 -1.08 -16.38
C PHE A 85 0.38 -1.44 -16.85
N GLU A 86 0.66 -1.29 -18.15
CA GLU A 86 1.95 -1.67 -18.72
C GLU A 86 3.10 -0.81 -18.17
N GLN A 87 2.88 0.50 -18.09
CA GLN A 87 3.85 1.45 -17.53
C GLN A 87 4.14 1.15 -16.06
N LEU A 88 3.09 0.89 -15.28
CA LEU A 88 3.22 0.57 -13.86
C LEU A 88 4.02 -0.72 -13.66
N MET A 89 3.70 -1.77 -14.41
CA MET A 89 4.35 -3.06 -14.28
C MET A 89 5.78 -3.06 -14.81
N GLU A 90 6.07 -2.31 -15.87
CA GLU A 90 7.45 -2.09 -16.35
C GLU A 90 8.29 -1.40 -15.27
N LEU A 91 7.77 -0.31 -14.68
CA LEU A 91 8.44 0.41 -13.61
C LEU A 91 8.66 -0.49 -12.38
N TYR A 92 7.64 -1.26 -12.01
CA TYR A 92 7.72 -2.20 -10.89
C TYR A 92 8.78 -3.27 -11.12
N ASN A 93 8.79 -3.90 -12.29
CA ASN A 93 9.74 -4.96 -12.60
C ASN A 93 11.19 -4.45 -12.66
N LYS A 94 11.43 -3.28 -13.27
CA LYS A 94 12.75 -2.63 -13.24
C LYS A 94 13.19 -2.30 -11.80
N SER A 95 12.28 -1.80 -10.98
CA SER A 95 12.60 -1.42 -9.60
C SER A 95 12.93 -2.63 -8.71
N LYS A 96 12.29 -3.78 -8.94
CA LYS A 96 12.58 -5.04 -8.23
C LYS A 96 14.02 -5.52 -8.40
N GLU A 97 14.64 -5.23 -9.54
CA GLU A 97 16.02 -5.63 -9.83
C GLU A 97 17.05 -4.77 -9.07
N SER A 98 16.61 -3.67 -8.47
CA SER A 98 17.49 -2.78 -7.71
C SER A 98 17.79 -3.34 -6.31
N ASN A 99 19.05 -3.23 -5.88
CA ASN A 99 19.44 -3.61 -4.53
C ASN A 99 18.68 -2.78 -3.48
N GLY A 100 18.08 -3.48 -2.50
CA GLY A 100 17.34 -2.84 -1.40
C GLY A 100 15.84 -2.65 -1.65
N PHE A 101 15.32 -3.11 -2.79
CA PHE A 101 13.89 -3.17 -3.05
C PHE A 101 13.24 -4.31 -2.25
N ASN A 102 12.29 -3.96 -1.39
CA ASN A 102 11.51 -4.91 -0.60
C ASN A 102 10.20 -5.25 -1.34
N ILE A 103 9.96 -6.55 -1.55
CA ILE A 103 8.69 -7.04 -2.09
C ILE A 103 7.79 -7.49 -0.94
N ILE A 104 6.67 -6.79 -0.76
CA ILE A 104 5.61 -7.20 0.16
C ILE A 104 4.48 -7.83 -0.66
N ASN A 105 4.12 -9.05 -0.29
CA ASN A 105 3.02 -9.80 -0.90
C ASN A 105 1.68 -9.44 -0.25
N ILE A 106 0.60 -9.72 -0.96
CA ILE A 106 -0.76 -9.58 -0.45
C ILE A 106 -0.98 -10.58 0.68
N LYS A 107 -1.61 -10.11 1.76
CA LYS A 107 -2.18 -10.97 2.80
C LYS A 107 -3.71 -10.97 2.67
N GLU A 108 -4.28 -12.14 2.47
CA GLU A 108 -5.73 -12.29 2.40
C GLU A 108 -6.34 -12.38 3.80
N ILE A 109 -7.44 -11.65 4.02
CA ILE A 109 -8.17 -11.61 5.29
C ILE A 109 -9.66 -11.71 5.00
N THR A 110 -10.38 -12.52 5.76
CA THR A 110 -11.85 -12.56 5.77
C THR A 110 -12.32 -12.04 7.12
N GLU A 111 -13.17 -11.01 7.13
CA GLU A 111 -13.73 -10.44 8.36
C GLU A 111 -15.26 -10.45 8.35
N GLU A 112 -15.85 -10.66 9.53
CA GLU A 112 -17.28 -10.45 9.79
C GLU A 112 -17.52 -8.99 10.22
N TYR A 113 -18.73 -8.46 9.98
CA TYR A 113 -19.10 -7.04 9.96
C TYR A 113 -18.67 -6.17 11.17
N ASP A 114 -18.35 -6.74 12.33
CA ASP A 114 -18.17 -6.00 13.59
C ASP A 114 -16.74 -5.50 13.90
N LEU A 115 -15.69 -5.82 13.11
CA LEU A 115 -14.29 -5.75 13.61
C LEU A 115 -13.31 -4.93 12.74
N TRP A 116 -13.85 -4.04 11.90
CA TRP A 116 -13.28 -3.65 10.61
C TRP A 116 -12.14 -2.61 10.56
N GLN A 117 -11.88 -1.86 11.65
CA GLN A 117 -10.92 -0.75 11.62
C GLN A 117 -9.65 -0.99 12.44
N ASP A 118 -9.75 -1.63 13.60
CA ASP A 118 -8.60 -1.73 14.52
C ASP A 118 -7.73 -2.97 14.32
N LYS A 119 -8.21 -4.03 13.67
CA LYS A 119 -7.47 -5.30 13.58
C LYS A 119 -6.31 -5.30 12.59
N LEU A 120 -6.38 -4.56 11.49
CA LEU A 120 -5.36 -4.61 10.45
C LEU A 120 -4.01 -4.03 10.92
N TRP A 121 -4.05 -3.01 11.78
CA TRP A 121 -2.86 -2.42 12.39
C TRP A 121 -2.15 -3.36 13.38
N ASN A 122 -2.80 -4.45 13.84
CA ASN A 122 -2.13 -5.46 14.68
C ASN A 122 -1.18 -6.36 13.87
N TYR A 123 -1.25 -6.33 12.54
CA TYR A 123 -0.41 -7.14 11.65
C TYR A 123 0.81 -6.39 11.09
N ILE A 124 1.05 -5.15 11.54
CA ILE A 124 2.16 -4.29 11.06
C ILE A 124 3.11 -3.86 12.18
#